data_AF-A0A3B5XU61-F1
#
_entry.id   AF-A0A3B5XU61-F1
#
_cell.length_a   1.000
_cell.length_b   1.000
_cell.length_c   1.000
_cell.angle_alpha   90.00
_cell.angle_beta   90.00
_cell.angle_gamma   90.00
#
_symmetry.space_group_name_H-M   'P 1'
#
loop_
_entity.id
_entity.type
_entity.pdbx_description
1 polymer ?
#
loop_
_entity_poly.entity_id
_entity_poly.type
_entity_poly.pdbx_seq_one_letter_code
_entity_poly.pdbx_strand_id
1 'polypeptide(L)'
;MASTSSSFEKDEEPSDPQVQKIAPADPAAGGEPAGNPAELSTTEIKKKKKKKKKKVLIQVPDSDVKRVLSYKEETIDTEVPDLWVRRDPELAANLGIMWANLAMLKELTKGRMLEEQRNYREQLKTKGRVTYELEVDEDDPRFKDESTTSAGAGRRRYRPSVMKKQDGHTRKLN
;
A
#
# COMPACT_ATOMS: atom_id res chain seq x y z
N MET A 1 -29.30 35.50 37.29
CA MET A 1 -28.25 35.84 38.27
C MET A 1 -27.86 34.57 39.00
N ALA A 2 -26.74 33.97 38.60
CA ALA A 2 -25.82 33.13 39.40
C ALA A 2 -24.90 32.43 38.39
N SER A 3 -23.81 33.13 38.07
CA SER A 3 -22.65 32.59 37.40
C SER A 3 -21.82 31.81 38.42
N THR A 4 -21.33 30.63 38.05
CA THR A 4 -20.06 30.12 38.57
C THR A 4 -19.24 29.56 37.43
N SER A 5 -18.20 30.32 37.13
CA SER A 5 -17.03 29.96 36.36
C SER A 5 -16.15 28.96 37.12
N SER A 6 -15.53 28.03 36.41
CA SER A 6 -14.17 27.60 36.75
C SER A 6 -13.50 27.02 35.50
N SER A 7 -12.44 27.69 35.06
CA SER A 7 -11.58 27.33 33.95
C SER A 7 -10.49 26.35 34.42
N PHE A 8 -10.13 25.38 33.59
CA PHE A 8 -8.73 24.97 33.47
C PHE A 8 -8.43 24.44 32.07
N GLU A 9 -7.21 24.77 31.61
CA GLU A 9 -6.70 24.72 30.25
C GLU A 9 -6.19 23.33 29.80
N LYS A 10 -6.03 23.23 28.47
CA LYS A 10 -4.96 22.59 27.67
C LYS A 10 -4.98 21.06 27.39
N ASP A 11 -5.12 20.80 26.09
CA ASP A 11 -4.24 20.01 25.22
C ASP A 11 -3.65 18.71 25.77
N GLU A 12 -4.13 17.57 25.26
CA GLU A 12 -3.24 16.57 24.65
C GLU A 12 -4.00 15.55 23.78
N GLU A 13 -3.29 15.11 22.75
CA GLU A 13 -3.63 14.28 21.60
C GLU A 13 -4.11 12.86 21.96
N PRO A 14 -4.99 12.21 21.16
CA PRO A 14 -5.44 10.85 21.44
C PRO A 14 -4.34 9.83 21.07
N SER A 15 -3.77 9.18 22.08
CA SER A 15 -2.88 8.04 21.91
C SER A 15 -3.66 6.78 21.49
N ASP A 16 -3.19 6.19 20.39
CA ASP A 16 -3.61 4.97 19.70
C ASP A 16 -3.44 3.70 20.59
N PRO A 17 -4.47 2.84 20.78
CA PRO A 17 -4.29 1.60 21.52
C PRO A 17 -3.60 0.53 20.66
N GLN A 18 -2.32 0.29 20.95
CA GLN A 18 -1.54 -0.82 20.41
C GLN A 18 -2.25 -2.17 20.61
N VAL A 19 -2.52 -2.85 19.50
CA VAL A 19 -2.92 -4.26 19.45
C VAL A 19 -1.75 -5.12 19.95
N GLN A 20 -1.88 -5.63 21.17
CA GLN A 20 -0.94 -6.59 21.76
C GLN A 20 -1.03 -7.92 21.00
N LYS A 21 0.09 -8.32 20.39
CA LYS A 21 0.27 -9.59 19.70
C LYS A 21 0.47 -10.70 20.74
N ILE A 22 -0.52 -11.57 20.85
CA ILE A 22 -0.50 -12.78 21.69
C ILE A 22 0.59 -13.73 21.14
N ALA A 23 1.51 -14.15 22.02
CA ALA A 23 2.46 -15.24 21.78
C ALA A 23 1.79 -16.59 22.06
N PRO A 24 2.08 -17.67 21.31
CA PRO A 24 1.74 -19.01 21.76
C PRO A 24 2.90 -19.64 22.53
N ALA A 25 2.54 -20.26 23.65
CA ALA A 25 3.38 -21.01 24.56
C ALA A 25 3.78 -22.40 24.03
N ASP A 26 4.85 -22.92 24.63
CA ASP A 26 5.46 -24.26 24.53
C ASP A 26 4.50 -25.46 24.56
N PRO A 27 5.01 -26.63 24.14
CA PRO A 27 4.93 -27.81 24.99
C PRO A 27 6.30 -28.44 25.26
N ALA A 28 6.53 -28.77 26.53
CA ALA A 28 7.71 -29.39 27.09
C ALA A 28 7.95 -30.84 26.64
N ALA A 29 9.23 -31.24 26.47
CA ALA A 29 9.74 -32.57 26.86
C ALA A 29 11.27 -32.70 26.69
N GLY A 30 12.00 -32.82 27.82
CA GLY A 30 13.08 -33.80 28.02
C GLY A 30 14.55 -33.44 27.70
N GLY A 31 15.38 -33.38 28.75
CA GLY A 31 16.78 -33.87 28.72
C GLY A 31 17.92 -32.84 28.88
N GLU A 32 18.50 -32.74 30.07
CA GLU A 32 19.87 -32.23 30.33
C GLU A 32 20.93 -33.37 30.13
N PRO A 33 22.27 -33.12 30.19
CA PRO A 33 23.09 -31.99 29.74
C PRO A 33 24.38 -32.43 29.00
N ALA A 34 25.23 -31.43 28.67
CA ALA A 34 26.69 -31.49 28.46
C ALA A 34 27.23 -31.92 27.08
N GLY A 35 27.88 -30.96 26.40
CA GLY A 35 28.75 -31.21 25.26
C GLY A 35 29.23 -29.92 24.58
N ASN A 36 30.20 -29.23 25.19
CA ASN A 36 31.14 -28.39 24.43
C ASN A 36 32.14 -29.33 23.74
N PRO A 37 32.66 -29.04 22.53
CA PRO A 37 33.64 -27.95 22.41
C PRO A 37 33.69 -27.25 21.04
N ALA A 38 34.62 -26.29 20.97
CA ALA A 38 35.31 -25.79 19.78
C ALA A 38 34.65 -24.62 19.04
N GLU A 39 35.22 -23.45 19.35
CA GLU A 39 35.47 -22.33 18.46
C GLU A 39 35.41 -22.68 16.95
N LEU A 40 34.48 -22.04 16.25
CA LEU A 40 34.60 -21.78 14.82
C LEU A 40 34.39 -20.29 14.61
N SER A 41 35.53 -19.61 14.61
CA SER A 41 35.90 -18.52 13.70
C SER A 41 34.76 -17.71 13.09
N THR A 42 34.76 -16.43 13.46
CA THR A 42 34.42 -15.29 12.61
C THR A 42 34.60 -15.55 11.10
N THR A 43 33.51 -15.80 10.38
CA THR A 43 33.35 -15.38 8.98
C THR A 43 31.87 -15.26 8.63
N GLU A 44 31.52 -14.16 7.98
CA GLU A 44 30.21 -13.88 7.38
C GLU A 44 29.05 -13.50 8.31
N ILE A 45 29.26 -12.49 9.16
CA ILE A 45 28.21 -11.46 9.25
C ILE A 45 28.21 -10.76 7.89
N LYS A 46 27.52 -11.34 6.90
CA LYS A 46 27.06 -10.59 5.72
C LYS A 46 26.23 -9.46 6.29
N LYS A 47 26.85 -8.27 6.38
CA LYS A 47 26.13 -7.00 6.46
C LYS A 47 25.18 -7.03 5.26
N LYS A 48 23.95 -7.51 5.46
CA LYS A 48 22.84 -7.25 4.54
C LYS A 48 22.72 -5.74 4.53
N LYS A 49 23.40 -5.12 3.56
CA LYS A 49 23.31 -3.70 3.27
C LYS A 49 21.81 -3.46 3.13
N LYS A 50 21.20 -2.73 4.08
CA LYS A 50 19.77 -2.44 4.07
C LYS A 50 19.51 -1.78 2.73
N LYS A 51 18.84 -2.51 1.83
CA LYS A 51 18.53 -1.99 0.51
C LYS A 51 17.69 -0.74 0.70
N LYS A 52 18.10 0.34 0.03
CA LYS A 52 17.32 1.56 0.02
C LYS A 52 16.02 1.28 -0.73
N LYS A 53 14.92 1.81 -0.20
CA LYS A 53 13.60 1.72 -0.81
C LYS A 53 13.24 3.05 -1.44
N LYS A 54 12.62 3.03 -2.61
CA LYS A 54 11.98 4.18 -3.27
C LYS A 54 10.47 3.97 -3.36
N LYS A 55 9.71 5.06 -3.38
CA LYS A 55 8.27 5.04 -3.64
C LYS A 55 8.02 5.22 -5.14
N VAL A 56 7.21 4.35 -5.73
CA VAL A 56 6.80 4.42 -7.14
C VAL A 56 5.29 4.60 -7.20
N LEU A 57 4.81 5.50 -8.06
CA LEU A 57 3.39 5.58 -8.40
C LEU A 57 3.08 4.61 -9.54
N ILE A 58 2.13 3.71 -9.32
CA ILE A 58 1.67 2.75 -10.31
C ILE A 58 0.22 3.07 -10.68
N GLN A 59 -0.08 3.07 -11.97
CA GLN A 59 -1.44 3.25 -12.46
C GLN A 59 -2.26 1.99 -12.22
N VAL A 60 -3.46 2.16 -11.67
CA VAL A 60 -4.44 1.08 -11.52
C VAL A 60 -5.03 0.76 -12.90
N PRO A 61 -5.15 -0.52 -13.29
CA PRO A 61 -5.80 -0.90 -14.54
C PRO A 61 -7.25 -0.41 -14.63
N ASP A 62 -7.68 0.02 -15.81
CA ASP A 62 -9.03 0.55 -16.02
C ASP A 62 -10.13 -0.45 -15.66
N SER A 63 -9.89 -1.76 -15.80
CA SER A 63 -10.82 -2.81 -15.39
C SER A 63 -11.09 -2.80 -13.89
N ASP A 64 -10.05 -2.57 -13.09
CA ASP A 64 -10.13 -2.53 -11.63
C ASP A 64 -10.79 -1.24 -11.18
N VAL A 65 -10.45 -0.12 -11.83
CA VAL A 65 -11.12 1.17 -11.60
C VAL A 65 -12.63 1.05 -11.87
N LYS A 66 -13.02 0.44 -12.99
CA LYS A 66 -14.44 0.20 -13.31
C LYS A 66 -15.11 -0.69 -12.26
N ARG A 67 -14.45 -1.76 -11.82
CA ARG A 67 -15.00 -2.66 -10.77
C ARG A 67 -15.29 -1.89 -9.48
N VAL A 68 -14.32 -1.13 -8.97
CA VAL A 68 -14.49 -0.34 -7.73
C VAL A 68 -15.59 0.70 -7.91
N LEU A 69 -15.62 1.40 -9.04
CA LEU A 69 -16.64 2.41 -9.31
C LEU A 69 -18.05 1.82 -9.50
N SER A 70 -18.16 0.58 -9.97
CA SER A 70 -19.42 -0.14 -10.14
C SER A 70 -20.02 -0.67 -8.84
N TYR A 71 -19.26 -0.61 -7.72
CA TYR A 71 -19.74 -1.07 -6.43
C TYR A 71 -21.05 -0.36 -6.05
N LYS A 72 -22.05 -1.17 -5.69
CA LYS A 72 -23.33 -0.75 -5.16
C LYS A 72 -23.54 -1.44 -3.83
N GLU A 73 -24.05 -0.67 -2.88
CA GLU A 73 -24.50 -1.24 -1.62
C GLU A 73 -25.81 -1.98 -1.86
N GLU A 74 -25.81 -3.28 -1.57
CA GLU A 74 -27.01 -4.13 -1.67
C GLU A 74 -27.15 -4.88 -0.36
N THR A 75 -28.37 -5.06 0.11
CA THR A 75 -28.65 -5.91 1.26
C THR A 75 -28.57 -7.37 0.81
N ILE A 76 -27.93 -8.23 1.63
CA ILE A 76 -27.98 -9.67 1.42
C ILE A 76 -29.18 -10.18 2.19
N ASP A 77 -30.08 -10.87 1.48
CA ASP A 77 -31.12 -11.66 2.13
C ASP A 77 -30.48 -12.92 2.74
N THR A 78 -30.66 -13.10 4.04
CA THR A 78 -30.11 -14.22 4.80
C THR A 78 -31.16 -15.29 5.11
N GLU A 79 -32.41 -15.10 4.67
CA GLU A 79 -33.52 -16.03 4.95
C GLU A 79 -33.45 -17.28 4.06
N VAL A 80 -33.25 -18.44 4.69
CA VAL A 80 -33.30 -19.75 4.01
C VAL A 80 -34.75 -20.12 3.74
N PRO A 81 -35.14 -20.40 2.48
CA PRO A 81 -36.55 -20.68 2.19
C PRO A 81 -37.03 -21.96 2.87
N ASP A 82 -38.24 -21.90 3.44
CA ASP A 82 -38.87 -23.00 4.21
C ASP A 82 -38.85 -24.36 3.51
N LEU A 83 -38.93 -24.38 2.18
CA LEU A 83 -38.88 -25.61 1.40
C LEU A 83 -37.58 -26.40 1.64
N TRP A 84 -36.45 -25.69 1.77
CA TRP A 84 -35.15 -26.30 2.04
C TRP A 84 -35.05 -26.80 3.46
N VAL A 85 -35.57 -26.03 4.43
CA VAL A 85 -35.62 -26.41 5.83
C VAL A 85 -36.40 -27.72 6.02
N ARG A 86 -37.51 -27.88 5.29
CA ARG A 86 -38.34 -29.10 5.35
C ARG A 86 -37.73 -30.30 4.62
N ARG A 87 -37.01 -30.07 3.52
CA ARG A 87 -36.46 -31.13 2.68
C ARG A 87 -35.14 -31.68 3.21
N ASP A 88 -34.26 -30.78 3.65
CA ASP A 88 -32.93 -31.10 4.16
C ASP A 88 -32.51 -30.02 5.18
N PRO A 89 -32.82 -30.22 6.47
CA PRO A 89 -32.57 -29.22 7.51
C PRO A 89 -31.07 -28.98 7.76
N GLU A 90 -30.22 -29.98 7.54
CA GLU A 90 -28.77 -29.85 7.74
C GLU A 90 -28.16 -28.99 6.64
N LEU A 91 -28.55 -29.21 5.38
CA LEU A 91 -28.14 -28.36 4.27
C LEU A 91 -28.67 -26.93 4.43
N ALA A 92 -29.92 -26.77 4.87
CA ALA A 92 -30.53 -25.46 5.13
C ALA A 92 -29.76 -24.67 6.21
N ALA A 93 -29.37 -25.32 7.31
CA ALA A 93 -28.56 -24.70 8.36
C ALA A 93 -27.19 -24.23 7.83
N ASN A 94 -26.51 -25.06 7.05
CA ASN A 94 -25.23 -24.71 6.43
C ASN A 94 -25.36 -23.52 5.47
N LEU A 95 -26.43 -23.47 4.69
CA LEU A 95 -26.72 -22.35 3.78
C LEU A 95 -26.95 -21.05 4.57
N GLY A 96 -27.72 -21.11 5.65
CA GLY A 96 -27.96 -19.96 6.54
C GLY A 96 -26.67 -19.42 7.16
N ILE A 97 -25.79 -20.31 7.65
CA ILE A 97 -24.46 -19.93 8.17
C ILE A 97 -23.63 -19.25 7.08
N MET A 98 -23.63 -19.80 5.86
CA MET A 98 -22.88 -19.23 4.73
C MET A 98 -23.35 -17.80 4.40
N TRP A 99 -24.66 -17.58 4.33
CA TRP A 99 -25.22 -16.26 4.06
C TRP A 99 -25.00 -15.26 5.19
N ALA A 100 -25.10 -15.69 6.44
CA ALA A 100 -24.76 -14.86 7.60
C ALA A 100 -23.28 -14.42 7.57
N ASN A 101 -22.37 -15.35 7.27
CA ASN A 101 -20.94 -15.04 7.13
C ASN A 101 -20.68 -14.04 5.98
N LEU A 102 -21.39 -14.20 4.86
CA LEU A 102 -21.28 -13.29 3.72
C LEU A 102 -21.81 -11.88 4.06
N ALA A 103 -22.95 -11.80 4.75
CA ALA A 103 -23.52 -10.54 5.21
C ALA A 103 -22.55 -9.81 6.16
N MET A 104 -21.99 -10.52 7.14
CA MET A 104 -21.00 -9.96 8.05
C MET A 104 -19.75 -9.46 7.33
N LEU A 105 -19.20 -10.22 6.37
CA LEU A 105 -18.06 -9.78 5.58
C LEU A 105 -18.39 -8.53 4.75
N LYS A 106 -19.59 -8.45 4.19
CA LYS A 106 -20.04 -7.30 3.40
C LYS A 106 -20.13 -6.05 4.28
N GLU A 107 -20.67 -6.16 5.49
CA GLU A 107 -20.73 -5.03 6.43
C GLU A 107 -19.34 -4.54 6.83
N LEU A 108 -18.42 -5.47 7.16
CA LEU A 108 -17.05 -5.14 7.53
C LEU A 108 -16.28 -4.42 6.40
N THR A 109 -16.55 -4.81 5.15
CA THR A 109 -15.81 -4.28 3.99
C THR A 109 -16.48 -3.07 3.32
N LYS A 110 -17.77 -2.85 3.59
CA LYS A 110 -18.57 -1.76 2.99
C LYS A 110 -17.92 -0.39 3.16
N GLY A 111 -17.51 -0.04 4.38
CA GLY A 111 -16.92 1.27 4.67
C GLY A 111 -15.69 1.55 3.81
N ARG A 112 -14.78 0.58 3.76
CA ARG A 112 -13.56 0.65 2.95
C ARG A 112 -13.87 0.76 1.45
N MET A 113 -14.81 -0.03 0.94
CA MET A 113 -15.18 0.01 -0.49
C MET A 113 -15.75 1.37 -0.89
N LEU A 114 -16.59 1.98 -0.04
CA LEU A 114 -17.15 3.30 -0.30
C LEU A 114 -16.08 4.40 -0.25
N GLU A 115 -15.10 4.28 0.65
CA GLU A 115 -13.97 5.20 0.72
C GLU A 115 -13.05 5.09 -0.51
N GLU A 116 -12.70 3.86 -0.93
CA GLU A 116 -11.93 3.62 -2.16
C GLU A 116 -12.68 4.18 -3.38
N GLN A 117 -14.01 4.00 -3.45
CA GLN A 117 -14.84 4.55 -4.52
C GLN A 117 -14.80 6.08 -4.56
N ARG A 118 -14.83 6.75 -3.39
CA ARG A 118 -14.69 8.22 -3.30
C ARG A 118 -13.31 8.68 -3.76
N ASN A 119 -12.26 8.04 -3.27
CA ASN A 119 -10.87 8.34 -3.63
C ASN A 119 -10.64 8.17 -5.14
N TYR A 120 -11.12 7.09 -5.75
CA TYR A 120 -10.99 6.85 -7.19
C TYR A 120 -11.70 7.95 -8.00
N ARG A 121 -12.91 8.36 -7.58
CA ARG A 121 -13.63 9.47 -8.24
C ARG A 121 -12.86 10.78 -8.15
N GLU A 122 -12.24 11.07 -7.02
CA GLU A 122 -11.44 12.28 -6.84
C GLU A 122 -10.16 12.26 -7.66
N GLN A 123 -9.43 11.14 -7.68
CA GLN A 123 -8.22 10.99 -8.50
C GLN A 123 -8.54 11.09 -10.00
N LEU A 124 -9.64 10.49 -10.46
CA LEU A 124 -10.07 10.62 -11.85
C LEU A 124 -10.42 12.07 -12.21
N LYS A 125 -11.05 12.82 -11.31
CA LYS A 125 -11.36 14.25 -11.53
C LYS A 125 -10.11 15.12 -11.56
N THR A 126 -9.13 14.86 -10.69
CA THR A 126 -7.95 15.72 -10.49
C THR A 126 -6.79 15.37 -11.42
N LYS A 127 -6.51 14.08 -11.59
CA LYS A 127 -5.34 13.55 -12.32
C LYS A 127 -5.71 12.87 -13.63
N GLY A 128 -7.00 12.58 -13.88
CA GLY A 128 -7.46 11.81 -15.04
C GLY A 128 -7.14 10.31 -14.98
N ARG A 129 -6.48 9.84 -13.90
CA ARG A 129 -6.06 8.45 -13.71
C ARG A 129 -6.00 8.11 -12.22
N VAL A 130 -6.21 6.83 -11.91
CA VAL A 130 -6.08 6.29 -10.54
C VAL A 130 -4.70 5.69 -10.37
N THR A 131 -4.03 6.02 -9.27
CA THR A 131 -2.68 5.54 -8.95
C THR A 131 -2.56 5.10 -7.50
N TYR A 132 -1.69 4.13 -7.25
CA TYR A 132 -1.28 3.74 -5.89
C TYR A 132 0.24 3.87 -5.72
N GLU A 133 0.68 4.09 -4.48
CA GLU A 133 2.10 4.13 -4.13
C GLU A 133 2.57 2.72 -3.76
N LEU A 134 3.71 2.31 -4.32
CA LEU A 134 4.39 1.08 -3.97
C LEU A 134 5.82 1.38 -3.54
N GLU A 135 6.20 0.92 -2.35
CA GLU A 135 7.60 0.93 -1.91
C GLU A 135 8.34 -0.25 -2.53
N VAL A 136 9.37 0.07 -3.32
CA VAL A 136 10.19 -0.92 -4.04
C VAL A 136 11.66 -0.69 -3.72
N ASP A 137 12.45 -1.77 -3.71
CA ASP A 137 13.91 -1.65 -3.64
C ASP A 137 14.43 -0.76 -4.80
N GLU A 138 15.39 0.12 -4.52
CA GLU A 138 16.00 1.01 -5.53
C GLU A 138 16.54 0.24 -6.76
N ASP A 139 17.03 -0.99 -6.53
CA ASP A 139 17.65 -1.83 -7.55
C ASP A 139 16.66 -2.74 -8.31
N ASP A 140 15.34 -2.68 -8.03
CA ASP A 140 14.37 -3.58 -8.68
C ASP A 140 14.35 -3.34 -10.20
N PRO A 141 14.72 -4.35 -11.01
CA PRO A 141 14.84 -4.20 -12.46
C PRO A 141 13.52 -3.86 -13.15
N ARG A 142 12.36 -4.15 -12.54
CA ARG A 142 11.03 -3.85 -13.10
C ARG A 142 10.70 -2.37 -13.09
N PHE A 143 11.37 -1.61 -12.22
CA PHE A 143 11.15 -0.17 -12.03
C PHE A 143 12.45 0.61 -12.22
N LYS A 144 13.45 0.04 -12.90
CA LYS A 144 14.61 0.79 -13.36
C LYS A 144 14.13 1.80 -14.38
N ASP A 145 14.35 3.07 -14.06
CA ASP A 145 13.87 4.16 -14.88
C ASP A 145 14.45 4.04 -16.31
N GLU A 146 13.57 4.03 -17.32
CA GLU A 146 13.92 4.35 -18.70
C GLU A 146 14.46 5.80 -18.85
N SER A 147 14.50 6.57 -17.74
CA SER A 147 14.94 7.97 -17.68
C SER A 147 16.43 8.19 -17.95
N THR A 148 17.24 7.13 -18.10
CA THR A 148 18.66 7.27 -18.48
C THR A 148 18.89 7.56 -19.96
N THR A 149 17.85 7.64 -20.81
CA THR A 149 18.00 7.98 -22.24
C THR A 149 17.48 9.35 -22.67
N SER A 150 17.07 10.22 -21.74
CA SER A 150 16.84 11.64 -22.08
C SER A 150 17.72 12.58 -21.25
N ALA A 151 19.02 12.28 -21.16
CA ALA A 151 19.98 13.38 -21.28
C ALA A 151 19.85 13.93 -22.70
N GLY A 152 18.78 14.69 -22.95
CA GLY A 152 18.63 15.47 -24.15
C GLY A 152 19.87 16.34 -24.21
N ALA A 153 20.80 15.96 -25.08
CA ALA A 153 22.00 16.72 -25.39
C ALA A 153 21.55 18.15 -25.56
N GLY A 154 21.84 18.98 -24.55
CA GLY A 154 21.25 20.30 -24.41
C GLY A 154 21.41 21.00 -25.74
N ARG A 155 20.30 21.20 -26.44
CA ARG A 155 20.29 21.83 -27.76
C ARG A 155 20.79 23.25 -27.52
N ARG A 156 22.10 23.44 -27.67
CA ARG A 156 22.77 24.71 -27.47
C ARG A 156 22.01 25.71 -28.32
N ARG A 157 21.35 26.66 -27.66
CA ARG A 157 20.63 27.73 -28.36
C ARG A 157 21.63 28.38 -29.31
N TYR A 158 21.29 28.42 -30.59
CA TYR A 158 22.09 29.08 -31.61
C TYR A 158 22.40 30.51 -31.15
N ARG A 159 23.69 30.80 -30.93
CA ARG A 159 24.16 32.14 -30.57
C ARG A 159 24.88 32.71 -31.80
N PRO A 160 24.22 33.54 -32.63
CA PRO A 160 24.76 34.03 -33.91
C PRO A 160 26.02 34.91 -33.80
N SER A 161 26.52 35.15 -32.59
CA SER A 161 27.62 36.07 -32.31
C SER A 161 28.87 35.40 -31.70
N VAL A 162 28.92 34.06 -31.62
CA VAL A 162 30.11 33.37 -31.08
C VAL A 162 31.21 33.34 -32.13
N MET A 163 32.16 34.27 -32.02
CA MET A 163 33.38 34.30 -32.82
C MET A 163 34.44 33.44 -32.13
N LYS A 164 34.88 32.35 -32.78
CA LYS A 164 36.04 31.59 -32.32
C LYS A 164 37.28 32.15 -33.02
N LYS A 165 38.30 32.52 -32.26
CA LYS A 165 39.61 32.87 -32.81
C LYS A 165 40.42 31.58 -32.91
N GLN A 166 40.84 31.22 -34.12
CA GLN A 166 41.83 30.18 -34.33
C GLN A 166 42.90 30.81 -35.24
N ASP A 167 44.14 30.80 -34.77
CA ASP A 167 45.34 31.21 -35.51
C ASP A 167 45.21 32.55 -36.23
N GLY A 168 44.89 33.60 -35.46
CA GLY A 168 44.92 34.98 -35.95
C GLY A 168 43.77 35.38 -36.89
N HIS A 169 42.87 34.46 -37.23
CA HIS A 169 41.71 34.77 -38.06
C HIS A 169 40.39 34.59 -37.30
N THR A 170 39.58 35.66 -37.34
CA THR A 170 38.22 35.67 -36.83
C THR A 170 37.27 35.22 -37.92
N ARG A 171 36.75 34.00 -37.83
CA ARG A 171 35.70 33.52 -38.74
C ARG A 171 34.40 33.32 -37.95
N LYS A 172 33.28 33.81 -38.49
CA LYS A 172 31.96 33.54 -37.95
C LYS A 172 31.67 32.05 -38.11
N LEU A 173 31.33 31.38 -37.01
CA LEU A 173 30.82 30.01 -37.02
C LEU A 173 29.36 30.09 -37.48
N ASN A 174 29.10 29.63 -38.70
CA ASN A 174 27.74 29.41 -39.21
C ASN A 174 27.30 28.00 -38.85
#